data_AF-F5YW78-F1
#
_entry.id   AF-F5YW78-F1
#
_cell.length_a   1.000
_cell.length_b   1.000
_cell.length_c   1.000
_cell.angle_alpha   90.00
_cell.angle_beta   90.00
_cell.angle_gamma   90.00
#
_symmetry.space_group_name_H-M   'P 1'
#
loop_
_entity.id
_entity.type
_entity.pdbx_description
1 polymer ?
#
loop_
_entity_poly.entity_id
_entity_poly.type
_entity_poly.pdbx_seq_one_letter_code
_entity_poly.pdbx_strand_id
1 'polypeptide(L)'
;MQDWVRNDLAGPGATTRIIMRAVVPTTLILIPFWFLPTDFMTHVSMTFPIWFMAILFSHALNKVWRKHMLRMHGLDPDLADAQKRQRDAHLHRAYIERYGPRPESADQRSDDI
;
A
#
# COMPACT_ATOMS: atom_id res chain seq x y z
N MET A 1 15.62 17.66 7.41
CA MET A 1 14.35 17.76 8.18
C MET A 1 13.19 16.98 7.55
N GLN A 2 13.24 16.61 6.26
CA GLN A 2 12.21 15.79 5.60
C GLN A 2 12.54 14.29 5.55
N ASP A 3 13.68 13.88 6.11
CA ASP A 3 14.21 12.51 6.01
C ASP A 3 13.30 11.50 6.70
N TRP A 4 12.64 11.90 7.79
CA TRP A 4 11.63 11.08 8.46
C TRP A 4 10.38 10.87 7.59
N VAL A 5 9.92 11.89 6.87
CA VAL A 5 8.79 11.81 5.91
C VAL A 5 9.16 10.89 4.75
N ARG A 6 10.37 11.06 4.22
CA ARG A 6 10.91 10.22 3.15
C ARG A 6 10.98 8.75 3.59
N ASN A 7 11.48 8.48 4.80
CA ASN A 7 11.54 7.11 5.30
C ASN A 7 10.15 6.55 5.65
N ASP A 8 9.20 7.38 6.10
CA ASP A 8 7.83 6.94 6.38
C ASP A 8 7.07 6.58 5.10
N LEU A 9 7.14 7.45 4.09
CA LEU A 9 6.39 7.34 2.83
C LEU A 9 7.09 6.50 1.76
N ALA A 10 8.42 6.45 1.71
CA ALA A 10 9.18 5.73 0.67
C ALA A 10 10.06 4.60 1.23
N GLY A 11 10.16 4.47 2.55
CA GLY A 11 10.96 3.43 3.19
C GLY A 11 10.30 2.05 3.21
N PRO A 12 11.07 1.02 3.61
CA PRO A 12 10.58 -0.35 3.71
C PRO A 12 9.38 -0.46 4.66
N GLY A 13 8.31 -1.10 4.18
CA GLY A 13 7.09 -1.30 4.96
C GLY A 13 6.18 -0.08 5.05
N ALA A 14 6.38 0.96 4.22
CA ALA A 14 5.49 2.12 4.16
C ALA A 14 4.01 1.73 4.00
N THR A 15 3.71 0.80 3.10
CA THR A 15 2.35 0.25 2.90
C THR A 15 1.80 -0.38 4.18
N THR A 16 2.59 -1.20 4.86
CA THR A 16 2.18 -1.87 6.10
C THR A 16 1.89 -0.87 7.21
N ARG A 17 2.69 0.19 7.35
CA ARG A 17 2.45 1.24 8.36
C ARG A 17 1.12 1.96 8.14
N ILE A 18 0.79 2.27 6.89
CA ILE A 18 -0.47 2.95 6.54
C ILE A 18 -1.67 2.03 6.75
N ILE A 19 -1.55 0.76 6.37
CA ILE A 19 -2.57 -0.26 6.64
C ILE A 19 -2.77 -0.40 8.16
N MET A 20 -1.70 -0.50 8.95
CA MET A 20 -1.80 -0.59 10.41
C MET A 20 -2.43 0.66 11.03
N ARG A 21 -2.13 1.86 10.51
CA ARG A 21 -2.78 3.12 10.95
C ARG A 21 -4.29 3.13 10.69
N ALA A 22 -4.78 2.41 9.69
CA ALA A 22 -6.21 2.24 9.44
C ALA A 22 -6.82 1.08 10.25
N VAL A 23 -6.14 -0.06 10.29
CA VAL A 23 -6.65 -1.30 10.92
C VAL A 23 -6.72 -1.18 12.44
N VAL A 24 -5.71 -0.62 13.10
CA VAL A 24 -5.66 -0.50 14.57
C VAL A 24 -6.89 0.24 15.12
N PRO A 25 -7.22 1.47 14.69
CA PRO A 25 -8.40 2.16 15.21
C PRO A 25 -9.70 1.44 14.84
N THR A 26 -9.81 0.86 13.63
CA THR A 26 -10.99 0.07 13.25
C THR A 26 -11.18 -1.14 14.17
N THR A 27 -10.12 -1.89 14.46
CA THR A 27 -10.20 -3.04 15.36
C THR A 27 -10.59 -2.63 16.77
N LEU A 28 -10.04 -1.52 17.30
CA LEU A 28 -10.43 -1.01 18.62
C LEU A 28 -11.93 -0.69 18.72
N ILE A 29 -12.52 -0.14 17.66
CA ILE A 29 -13.96 0.15 17.60
C ILE A 29 -14.80 -1.14 17.51
N LEU A 30 -14.27 -2.20 16.90
CA LEU A 30 -14.98 -3.47 16.73
C LEU A 30 -14.88 -4.39 17.95
N ILE A 31 -13.87 -4.25 18.80
CA ILE A 31 -13.67 -5.08 20.01
C ILE A 31 -14.92 -5.15 20.91
N PRO A 32 -15.62 -4.04 21.22
CA PRO A 32 -16.84 -4.07 22.04
C PRO A 32 -17.92 -5.04 21.53
N PHE A 33 -18.07 -5.22 20.22
CA PHE A 33 -19.09 -6.09 19.62
C PHE A 33 -18.85 -7.57 19.92
N TRP A 34 -17.63 -7.96 20.30
CA TRP A 34 -17.28 -9.33 20.65
C TRP A 34 -17.66 -9.71 22.09
N PHE A 35 -18.08 -8.75 22.92
CA PHE A 35 -18.58 -9.03 24.26
C PHE A 35 -20.10 -9.30 24.31
N LEU A 36 -20.79 -9.13 23.18
CA LEU A 36 -22.21 -9.46 23.07
C LEU A 36 -22.40 -10.98 23.10
N PRO A 37 -23.42 -11.51 23.79
CA PRO A 37 -23.67 -12.94 23.84
C PRO A 37 -24.32 -13.41 22.53
N THR A 38 -23.50 -13.63 21.49
CA THR A 38 -23.95 -14.11 20.16
C THR A 38 -23.09 -15.27 19.68
N ASP A 39 -23.51 -15.94 18.61
CA ASP A 39 -22.71 -17.00 17.99
C ASP A 39 -21.54 -16.41 17.19
N PHE A 40 -20.51 -17.24 16.98
CA PHE A 40 -19.30 -16.83 16.27
C PHE A 40 -19.57 -16.30 14.85
N MET A 41 -20.51 -16.90 14.11
CA MET A 41 -20.81 -16.47 12.75
C MET A 41 -21.47 -15.09 12.74
N THR A 42 -22.32 -14.79 13.72
CA THR A 42 -22.89 -13.44 13.91
C THR A 42 -21.81 -12.41 14.21
N HIS A 43 -20.83 -12.72 15.06
CA HIS A 43 -19.70 -11.80 15.31
C HIS A 43 -18.91 -11.48 14.04
N VAL A 44 -18.60 -12.51 13.24
CA VAL A 44 -17.86 -12.33 11.98
C VAL A 44 -18.72 -11.55 10.98
N SER A 45 -19.98 -11.89 10.79
CA SER A 45 -20.84 -11.25 9.79
C SER A 45 -21.05 -9.76 10.05
N MET A 46 -21.11 -9.32 11.31
CA MET A 46 -21.26 -7.91 11.64
C MET A 46 -19.94 -7.12 11.60
N THR A 47 -18.81 -7.72 11.98
CA THR A 47 -17.53 -6.99 12.11
C THR A 47 -16.62 -7.13 10.89
N PHE A 48 -16.62 -8.29 10.23
CA PHE A 48 -15.71 -8.59 9.13
C PHE A 48 -15.92 -7.69 7.91
N PRO A 49 -17.14 -7.38 7.45
CA PRO A 49 -17.31 -6.51 6.29
C PRO A 49 -16.69 -5.12 6.51
N ILE A 50 -16.87 -4.54 7.70
CA ILE A 50 -16.31 -3.23 8.05
C ILE A 50 -14.78 -3.31 8.09
N TRP A 51 -14.24 -4.31 8.79
CA TRP A 51 -12.80 -4.52 8.94
C TRP A 51 -12.11 -4.78 7.59
N PHE A 52 -12.71 -5.64 6.77
CA PHE A 52 -12.24 -5.98 5.45
C PHE A 52 -12.24 -4.77 4.51
N MET A 53 -13.32 -3.98 4.51
CA MET A 53 -13.39 -2.76 3.70
C MET A 53 -12.33 -1.74 4.12
N ALA A 54 -12.08 -1.56 5.42
CA ALA A 54 -11.02 -0.67 5.90
C ALA A 54 -9.64 -1.07 5.35
N ILE A 55 -9.35 -2.38 5.31
CA ILE A 55 -8.10 -2.90 4.72
C ILE A 55 -8.04 -2.63 3.23
N LEU A 56 -9.10 -2.97 2.48
CA LEU A 56 -9.14 -2.80 1.03
C LEU A 56 -8.99 -1.34 0.63
N PHE A 57 -9.74 -0.43 1.25
CA PHE A 57 -9.63 1.00 0.97
C PHE A 57 -8.24 1.53 1.34
N SER A 58 -7.72 1.15 2.51
CA SER A 58 -6.36 1.56 2.90
C SER A 58 -5.33 1.08 1.88
N HIS A 59 -5.43 -0.18 1.44
CA HIS A 59 -4.53 -0.76 0.45
C HIS A 59 -4.62 -0.05 -0.91
N ALA A 60 -5.83 0.15 -1.42
CA ALA A 60 -6.06 0.78 -2.72
C ALA A 60 -5.64 2.25 -2.74
N LEU A 61 -6.00 3.03 -1.71
CA LEU A 61 -5.66 4.46 -1.65
C LEU A 61 -4.20 4.73 -1.29
N ASN A 62 -3.50 3.76 -0.69
CA ASN A 62 -2.12 3.91 -0.22
C ASN A 62 -1.19 4.50 -1.29
N LYS A 63 -1.27 4.01 -2.55
CA LYS A 63 -0.42 4.51 -3.63
C LYS A 63 -0.69 5.98 -3.94
N VAL A 64 -1.96 6.35 -4.13
CA VAL A 64 -2.39 7.72 -4.46
C VAL A 64 -2.04 8.67 -3.31
N TRP A 65 -2.33 8.27 -2.07
CA TRP A 65 -2.06 9.06 -0.87
C TRP A 65 -0.56 9.29 -0.68
N ARG A 66 0.27 8.26 -0.83
CA ARG A 66 1.74 8.39 -0.71
C ARG A 66 2.30 9.36 -1.75
N LYS A 67 1.88 9.26 -3.02
CA LYS A 67 2.30 10.18 -4.09
C LYS A 67 1.81 11.61 -3.84
N HIS A 68 0.60 11.77 -3.32
CA HIS A 68 0.06 13.08 -2.94
C HIS A 68 0.86 13.70 -1.79
N MET A 69 1.13 12.94 -0.73
CA MET A 69 1.88 13.40 0.43
C MET A 69 3.34 13.75 0.09
N LEU A 70 4.00 12.98 -0.78
CA LEU A 70 5.34 13.34 -1.27
C LEU A 70 5.32 14.70 -1.97
N ARG A 71 4.35 14.94 -2.86
CA ARG A 71 4.17 16.24 -3.52
C ARG A 71 3.89 17.38 -2.55
N MET A 72 3.02 17.16 -1.55
CA MET A 72 2.72 18.16 -0.52
C MET A 72 3.95 18.55 0.31
N HIS A 73 4.92 17.64 0.44
CA HIS A 73 6.20 17.91 1.10
C HIS A 73 7.33 18.32 0.15
N GLY A 74 7.05 18.57 -1.14
CA GLY A 74 8.08 18.97 -2.12
C GLY A 74 9.08 17.86 -2.46
N LEU A 75 8.73 16.60 -2.19
CA LEU A 75 9.53 15.42 -2.54
C LEU A 75 9.06 14.83 -3.87
N ASP A 76 9.98 14.16 -4.56
CA ASP A 76 9.69 13.46 -5.81
C ASP A 76 8.65 12.33 -5.60
N PRO A 77 7.48 12.37 -6.25
CA PRO A 77 6.45 11.33 -6.13
C PRO A 77 6.92 9.95 -6.60
N ASP A 78 7.93 9.87 -7.46
CA ASP A 78 8.45 8.59 -7.97
C ASP A 78 9.28 7.83 -6.94
N LEU A 79 9.60 8.47 -5.81
CA LEU A 79 10.16 7.80 -4.62
C LEU A 79 9.19 6.77 -4.04
N ALA A 80 7.87 6.93 -4.23
CA ALA A 80 6.90 5.95 -3.75
C ALA A 80 7.08 4.58 -4.41
N ASP A 81 7.50 4.56 -5.69
CA ASP A 81 7.66 3.36 -6.50
C ASP A 81 9.12 2.88 -6.55
N ALA A 82 10.08 3.66 -6.03
CA ALA A 82 11.51 3.34 -6.08
C ALA A 82 11.85 1.97 -5.46
N GLN A 83 11.24 1.63 -4.32
CA GLN A 83 11.48 0.34 -3.68
C GLN A 83 10.86 -0.84 -4.46
N LYS A 84 9.68 -0.64 -5.07
CA LYS A 84 9.06 -1.64 -5.96
C LYS A 84 9.97 -1.88 -7.17
N ARG A 85 10.46 -0.81 -7.80
CA ARG A 85 11.44 -0.88 -8.90
C ARG A 85 12.71 -1.62 -8.51
N GLN A 86 13.25 -1.37 -7.32
CA GLN A 86 14.45 -2.09 -6.85
C GLN A 86 14.18 -3.58 -6.62
N ARG A 87 13.01 -3.93 -6.05
CA ARG A 87 12.58 -5.32 -5.90
C ARG A 87 12.40 -5.98 -7.26
N ASP A 88 11.75 -5.34 -8.22
CA ASP A 88 11.42 -5.94 -9.52
C ASP A 88 12.58 -5.85 -10.53
N ALA A 89 13.70 -5.21 -10.17
CA ALA A 89 14.86 -5.05 -11.05
C ALA A 89 15.44 -6.40 -11.50
N HIS A 90 15.39 -7.43 -10.64
CA HIS A 90 15.84 -8.77 -11.02
C HIS A 90 14.94 -9.42 -12.08
N LEU A 91 13.62 -9.19 -11.99
CA LEU A 91 12.65 -9.65 -13.00
C LEU A 91 12.87 -8.94 -14.33
N HIS A 92 13.10 -7.62 -14.30
CA HIS A 92 13.43 -6.85 -15.49
C HIS A 92 14.73 -7.36 -16.16
N ARG A 93 15.77 -7.65 -15.38
CA ARG A 93 17.02 -8.21 -15.91
C ARG A 93 16.81 -9.58 -16.55
N ALA A 94 16.10 -10.49 -15.88
CA ALA A 94 15.79 -11.81 -16.40
C ALA A 94 14.94 -11.75 -17.68
N TYR A 95 14.01 -10.79 -17.77
CA TYR A 95 13.24 -10.54 -18.98
C TYR A 95 14.13 -10.10 -20.15
N ILE A 96 15.03 -9.14 -19.92
CA ILE A 96 15.94 -8.62 -20.96
C ILE A 96 16.88 -9.73 -21.46
N GLU A 97 17.39 -10.57 -20.56
CA GLU A 97 18.26 -11.69 -20.93
C GLU A 97 17.53 -12.74 -21.80
N ARG A 98 16.24 -12.98 -21.52
CA ARG A 98 15.45 -14.00 -22.23
C ARG A 98 14.81 -13.51 -23.53
N TYR A 99 14.38 -12.25 -23.59
CA TYR A 99 13.56 -11.71 -24.68
C TYR A 99 14.17 -10.49 -25.38
N GLY A 100 15.31 -9.99 -24.89
CA GLY A 100 15.97 -8.80 -25.42
C GLY A 100 15.43 -7.48 -24.83
N PRO A 101 16.08 -6.35 -25.16
CA PRO A 101 15.67 -5.03 -24.69
C PRO A 101 14.30 -4.64 -25.25
N ARG A 102 13.49 -3.94 -24.43
CA ARG A 102 12.23 -3.35 -24.90
C ARG A 102 12.55 -2.22 -25.90
N PRO A 103 11.83 -2.10 -27.03
CA PRO A 103 12.03 -1.01 -27.98
C PRO A 103 11.76 0.35 -27.33
N GLU A 104 12.58 1.36 -27.63
CA GLU A 104 12.48 2.71 -27.03
C GLU A 104 11.17 3.44 -27.33
N SER A 105 10.47 3.04 -28.39
CA SER A 105 9.14 3.56 -28.73
C SER A 105 8.01 3.04 -27.84
N ALA A 106 8.28 2.02 -27.01
CA ALA A 106 7.29 1.54 -26.05
C ALA A 106 7.33 2.43 -24.81
N ASP A 107 6.30 3.25 -24.64
CA ASP A 107 6.08 4.05 -23.43
C ASP A 107 6.32 3.21 -22.17
N GLN A 108 7.17 3.69 -21.26
CA GLN A 108 7.28 3.18 -19.89
C GLN A 108 6.04 3.60 -19.08
N ARG A 109 4.85 3.38 -19.61
CA ARG A 109 3.64 3.54 -18.83
C ARG A 109 3.59 2.35 -17.88
N SER A 110 3.91 2.59 -16.61
CA SER A 110 3.57 1.63 -15.56
C SER A 110 2.04 1.61 -15.50
N ASP A 111 1.42 0.71 -16.24
CA ASP A 111 -0.01 0.37 -16.14
C ASP A 111 -0.25 -0.35 -14.80
N ASP A 112 0.06 0.34 -13.71
CA ASP A 112 -0.31 -0.03 -12.35
C ASP A 112 -1.55 0.81 -12.01
N ILE A 113 -2.70 0.35 -12.53
CA ILE A 113 -4.03 0.72 -12.01
C ILE A 113 -4.17 0.17 -10.59
#